data_AF-A0A0S7WKR0-F1
#
_entry.id   AF-A0A0S7WKR0-F1
#
_cell.length_a   1.000
_cell.length_b   1.000
_cell.length_c   1.000
_cell.angle_alpha   90.00
_cell.angle_beta   90.00
_cell.angle_gamma   90.00
#
_symmetry.space_group_name_H-M   'P 1'
#
loop_
_entity.id
_entity.type
_entity.pdbx_description
1 polymer ?
#
loop_
_entity_poly.entity_id
_entity_poly.type
_entity_poly.pdbx_seq_one_letter_code
_entity_poly.pdbx_strand_id
1 'polypeptide(L)'
;MTCHQIRRRLQDYVLGEMSQRERLLVSQHLRLCEKCQREEQVTRLLVALLDENTVEHPSADFVQSVMAKLPERAPSLSLWPLFVSLTLAIAGVFGVGYVFRGELLRLAQKSQALAAHVLSRMNLEALATNLAPRMDLLYYLVSGVACLLLTLTIIWVATYCREPLSYTMRHR
;
A
#
# COMPACT_ATOMS: atom_id res chain seq x y z
N MET A 1 -36.44 6.45 -6.34
CA MET A 1 -35.97 5.13 -6.81
C MET A 1 -37.01 4.53 -7.75
N THR A 2 -36.56 3.86 -8.80
CA THR A 2 -37.45 3.17 -9.75
C THR A 2 -37.77 1.74 -9.25
N CYS A 3 -38.90 1.15 -9.67
CA CYS A 3 -39.27 -0.22 -9.28
C CYS A 3 -38.16 -1.24 -9.61
N HIS A 4 -37.48 -1.08 -10.74
CA HIS A 4 -36.37 -1.95 -11.14
C HIS A 4 -35.18 -1.88 -10.16
N GLN A 5 -34.84 -0.68 -9.65
CA GLN A 5 -33.79 -0.53 -8.65
C GLN A 5 -34.18 -1.16 -7.31
N ILE A 6 -35.45 -1.05 -6.93
CA ILE A 6 -35.98 -1.63 -5.70
C ILE A 6 -35.93 -3.15 -5.77
N ARG A 7 -36.43 -3.75 -6.85
CA ARG A 7 -36.44 -5.21 -7.03
C ARG A 7 -35.04 -5.84 -6.91
N ARG A 8 -34.00 -5.17 -7.40
CA ARG A 8 -32.60 -5.64 -7.27
C ARG A 8 -32.05 -5.57 -5.85
N ARG A 9 -32.60 -4.70 -5.00
CA ARG A 9 -32.14 -4.45 -3.62
C ARG A 9 -33.06 -5.07 -2.56
N LEU A 10 -34.09 -5.79 -3.01
CA LEU A 10 -35.16 -6.27 -2.16
C LEU A 10 -34.73 -7.48 -1.32
N GLN A 11 -33.80 -8.28 -1.84
CA GLN A 11 -33.14 -9.35 -1.08
C GLN A 11 -32.33 -8.79 0.09
N ASP A 12 -31.43 -7.86 -0.17
CA ASP A 12 -30.61 -7.18 0.86
C ASP A 12 -31.49 -6.49 1.92
N TYR A 13 -32.63 -5.93 1.49
CA TYR A 13 -33.61 -5.30 2.38
C TYR A 13 -34.24 -6.31 3.35
N VAL A 14 -34.63 -7.49 2.85
CA VAL A 14 -35.23 -8.58 3.64
C VAL A 14 -34.21 -9.21 4.58
N LEU A 15 -32.97 -9.45 4.12
CA LEU A 15 -31.88 -10.00 4.93
C LEU A 15 -31.29 -8.98 5.91
N GLY A 16 -31.57 -7.69 5.72
CA GLY A 16 -31.14 -6.61 6.60
C GLY A 16 -29.69 -6.17 6.41
N GLU A 17 -29.11 -6.45 5.25
CA GLU A 17 -27.71 -6.14 4.89
C GLU A 17 -27.52 -4.70 4.37
N MET A 18 -28.60 -3.92 4.29
CA MET A 18 -28.57 -2.54 3.79
C MET A 18 -28.22 -1.52 4.87
N SER A 19 -27.54 -0.45 4.47
CA SER A 19 -27.33 0.71 5.35
C SER A 19 -28.66 1.38 5.74
N GLN A 20 -28.69 2.07 6.89
CA GLN A 20 -29.90 2.73 7.40
C GLN A 20 -30.51 3.71 6.39
N ARG A 21 -29.66 4.46 5.68
CA ARG A 21 -30.10 5.42 4.66
C ARG A 21 -30.78 4.73 3.47
N GLU A 22 -30.22 3.62 3.00
CA GLU A 22 -30.80 2.90 1.88
C GLU A 22 -32.08 2.17 2.26
N ARG A 23 -32.14 1.64 3.50
CA ARG A 23 -33.35 1.02 4.05
C ARG A 23 -34.53 2.00 4.09
N LEU A 24 -34.27 3.26 4.47
CA LEU A 24 -35.29 4.31 4.44
C LEU A 24 -35.82 4.54 3.03
N LEU A 25 -34.93 4.65 2.03
CA LEU A 25 -35.33 4.86 0.63
C LEU A 25 -36.18 3.71 0.07
N VAL A 26 -35.80 2.47 0.38
CA VAL A 26 -36.58 1.29 -0.01
C VAL A 26 -37.94 1.27 0.69
N SER A 27 -37.96 1.50 2.01
CA SER A 27 -39.19 1.51 2.79
C SER A 27 -40.18 2.59 2.33
N GLN A 28 -39.68 3.76 1.92
CA GLN A 28 -40.50 4.83 1.37
C GLN A 28 -41.16 4.42 0.04
N HIS A 29 -40.43 3.73 -0.83
CA HIS A 29 -40.98 3.22 -2.08
C HIS A 29 -42.03 2.12 -1.85
N LEU A 30 -41.76 1.20 -0.91
CA LEU A 30 -42.69 0.11 -0.58
C LEU A 30 -44.03 0.62 -0.01
N ARG A 31 -44.05 1.78 0.64
CA ARG A 31 -45.30 2.44 1.09
C ARG A 31 -46.16 2.96 -0.05
N LEU A 32 -45.57 3.22 -1.22
CA LEU A 32 -46.24 3.87 -2.35
C LEU A 32 -46.50 2.92 -3.52
N CYS A 33 -45.81 1.78 -3.59
CA CYS A 33 -45.90 0.85 -4.71
C CYS A 33 -46.31 -0.56 -4.27
N GLU A 34 -47.59 -0.89 -4.49
CA GLU A 34 -48.15 -2.22 -4.20
C GLU A 34 -47.43 -3.36 -4.93
N LYS A 35 -46.93 -3.12 -6.15
CA LYS A 35 -46.21 -4.14 -6.91
C LYS A 35 -44.92 -4.56 -6.20
N CYS A 36 -44.13 -3.58 -5.76
CA CYS A 36 -42.90 -3.85 -5.02
C CYS A 36 -43.19 -4.41 -3.62
N GLN A 37 -44.32 -4.05 -3.01
CA GLN A 37 -44.76 -4.66 -1.75
C GLN A 37 -45.08 -6.15 -1.91
N ARG A 38 -45.77 -6.55 -2.98
CA ARG A 38 -46.02 -7.98 -3.27
C ARG A 38 -44.73 -8.76 -3.50
N GLU A 39 -43.79 -8.19 -4.27
CA GLU A 39 -42.47 -8.80 -4.47
C GLU A 39 -41.73 -8.96 -3.14
N GLU A 40 -41.83 -7.99 -2.25
CA GLU A 40 -41.22 -8.02 -0.92
C GLU A 40 -41.76 -9.14 -0.02
N GLN A 41 -43.09 -9.31 -0.02
CA GLN A 41 -43.74 -10.39 0.71
C GLN A 41 -43.31 -11.77 0.17
N VAL A 42 -43.23 -11.93 -1.15
CA VAL A 42 -42.77 -13.20 -1.77
C VAL A 42 -41.33 -13.51 -1.36
N THR A 43 -40.44 -12.51 -1.39
CA THR A 43 -39.04 -12.71 -0.96
C THR A 43 -38.95 -13.06 0.52
N ARG A 44 -39.74 -12.42 1.39
CA ARG A 44 -39.79 -12.79 2.83
C ARG A 44 -40.25 -14.22 3.04
N LEU A 45 -41.31 -14.65 2.33
CA LEU A 45 -41.81 -16.02 2.42
C LEU A 45 -40.75 -17.03 1.96
N LEU A 46 -40.04 -16.74 0.87
CA LEU A 46 -38.97 -17.60 0.38
C LEU A 46 -37.82 -17.73 1.38
N VAL A 47 -37.42 -16.63 2.02
CA VAL A 47 -36.40 -16.67 3.09
C VAL A 47 -36.89 -17.49 4.29
N ALA A 48 -38.14 -17.29 4.72
CA ALA A 48 -38.71 -18.05 5.83
C ALA A 48 -38.78 -19.57 5.53
N LEU A 49 -39.17 -19.96 4.32
CA LEU A 49 -39.18 -21.37 3.90
C LEU A 49 -37.78 -22.00 3.86
N LEU A 50 -36.75 -21.21 3.53
CA LEU A 50 -35.37 -21.67 3.56
C LEU A 50 -34.85 -21.79 4.99
N ASP A 51 -35.27 -20.91 5.89
CA ASP A 51 -34.88 -20.92 7.30
C ASP A 51 -35.57 -22.07 8.09
N GLU A 52 -36.81 -22.42 7.72
CA GLU A 52 -37.55 -23.56 8.26
C GLU A 52 -36.97 -24.92 7.85
N ASN A 53 -36.23 -24.98 6.73
CA ASN A 53 -35.48 -26.17 6.38
C ASN A 53 -34.29 -26.28 7.34
N THR A 54 -34.50 -27.07 8.41
CA THR A 54 -33.53 -27.42 9.45
C THR A 54 -32.12 -27.48 8.88
N VAL A 55 -31.38 -26.39 9.10
CA VAL A 55 -29.94 -26.37 8.89
C VAL A 55 -29.40 -27.43 9.84
N GLU A 56 -28.95 -28.56 9.29
CA GLU A 56 -28.26 -29.59 10.07
C GLU A 56 -27.16 -28.87 10.87
N HIS A 57 -27.31 -28.87 12.19
CA HIS A 57 -26.29 -28.28 13.05
C HIS A 57 -25.01 -29.04 12.80
N PRO A 58 -23.90 -28.36 12.46
CA PRO A 58 -22.63 -29.03 12.29
C PRO A 58 -22.29 -29.77 13.59
N SER A 59 -21.67 -30.95 13.47
CA SER A 59 -21.24 -31.72 14.63
C SER A 59 -20.34 -30.87 15.55
N ALA A 60 -20.32 -31.18 16.85
CA ALA A 60 -19.49 -30.45 17.81
C ALA A 60 -18.01 -30.39 17.40
N ASP A 61 -17.55 -31.39 16.63
CA ASP A 61 -16.18 -31.52 16.15
C ASP A 61 -15.90 -30.75 14.85
N PHE A 62 -16.92 -30.18 14.19
CA PHE A 62 -16.75 -29.49 12.91
C PHE A 62 -15.75 -28.35 12.99
N VAL A 63 -15.87 -27.52 14.03
CA VAL A 63 -14.96 -26.38 14.24
C VAL A 63 -13.52 -26.87 14.41
N GLN A 64 -13.31 -27.94 15.18
CA GLN A 64 -11.99 -28.52 15.39
C GLN A 64 -11.42 -29.12 14.10
N SER A 65 -12.26 -29.80 13.31
CA SER A 65 -11.86 -30.41 12.03
C SER A 65 -11.50 -29.36 10.97
N VAL A 66 -12.22 -28.23 10.95
CA VAL A 66 -11.91 -27.10 10.07
C VAL A 66 -10.63 -26.40 10.52
N MET A 67 -10.49 -26.11 11.82
CA MET A 67 -9.30 -25.45 12.35
C MET A 67 -8.03 -26.29 12.16
N ALA A 68 -8.12 -27.61 12.31
CA ALA A 68 -7.00 -28.52 12.07
C ALA A 68 -6.56 -28.59 10.59
N LYS A 69 -7.44 -28.20 9.64
CA LYS A 69 -7.13 -28.17 8.21
C LYS A 69 -6.73 -26.79 7.71
N LEU A 70 -6.80 -25.75 8.54
CA LEU A 70 -6.27 -24.45 8.16
C LEU A 70 -4.74 -24.56 8.16
N PRO A 71 -4.07 -24.20 7.06
CA PRO A 71 -2.62 -24.17 7.05
C PRO A 71 -2.17 -23.22 8.15
N GLU A 72 -1.39 -23.74 9.10
CA GLU A 72 -0.74 -22.91 10.11
C GLU A 72 0.01 -21.83 9.34
N ARG A 73 -0.38 -20.58 9.57
CA ARG A 73 0.23 -19.42 8.95
C ARG A 73 1.65 -19.38 9.49
N ALA A 74 2.58 -19.98 8.75
CA ALA A 74 3.98 -20.01 9.12
C ALA A 74 4.38 -18.57 9.46
N PRO A 75 5.05 -18.34 10.61
CA PRO A 75 5.53 -17.01 10.93
C PRO A 75 6.51 -16.62 9.82
N SER A 76 6.05 -15.80 8.88
CA SER A 76 6.94 -15.20 7.92
C SER A 76 7.84 -14.31 8.75
N LEU A 77 9.12 -14.68 8.83
CA LEU A 77 10.18 -13.84 9.35
C LEU A 77 10.24 -12.62 8.42
N SER A 78 9.36 -11.67 8.71
CA SER A 78 9.15 -10.48 7.91
C SER A 78 10.38 -9.62 8.14
N LEU A 79 11.30 -9.65 7.18
CA LEU A 79 12.42 -8.72 7.10
C LEU A 79 11.97 -7.31 6.69
N TRP A 80 10.67 -7.11 6.47
CA TRP A 80 10.07 -5.84 6.10
C TRP A 80 10.45 -4.66 7.03
N PRO A 81 10.35 -4.74 8.37
CA PRO A 81 10.77 -3.65 9.25
C PRO A 81 12.27 -3.33 9.11
N LEU A 82 13.12 -4.32 8.83
CA LEU A 82 14.56 -4.08 8.60
C LEU A 82 14.79 -3.33 7.29
N PHE A 83 14.11 -3.71 6.21
CA PHE A 83 14.21 -3.01 4.92
C PHE A 83 13.68 -1.56 5.00
N VAL A 84 12.58 -1.33 5.71
CA VAL A 84 12.03 0.03 5.91
C VAL A 84 12.97 0.88 6.77
N SER A 85 13.53 0.32 7.84
CA SER A 85 14.49 1.05 8.68
C SER A 85 15.77 1.41 7.93
N LEU A 86 16.29 0.48 7.11
CA LEU A 86 17.51 0.70 6.34
C LEU A 86 17.32 1.79 5.28
N THR A 87 16.21 1.75 4.55
CA THR A 87 15.89 2.75 3.51
C THR A 87 15.70 4.14 4.12
N LEU A 88 15.03 4.26 5.27
CA LEU A 88 14.86 5.54 5.95
C LEU A 88 16.19 6.11 6.45
N ALA A 89 17.07 5.26 6.98
CA ALA A 89 18.40 5.68 7.44
C ALA A 89 19.26 6.20 6.28
N ILE A 90 19.27 5.50 5.15
CA ILE A 90 19.99 5.93 3.94
C ILE A 90 19.43 7.27 3.44
N ALA A 91 18.11 7.39 3.30
CA ALA A 91 17.47 8.63 2.87
C ALA A 91 17.79 9.82 3.80
N GLY A 92 17.85 9.58 5.11
CA GLY A 92 18.23 10.60 6.09
C GLY A 92 19.66 11.12 5.90
N VAL A 93 20.63 10.22 5.73
CA VAL A 93 22.05 10.60 5.52
C VAL A 93 22.20 11.41 4.23
N PHE A 94 21.57 10.98 3.14
CA PHE A 94 21.63 11.70 1.86
C PHE A 94 20.87 13.04 1.92
N GLY A 95 19.71 13.09 2.59
CA GLY A 95 18.94 14.32 2.77
C GLY A 95 19.69 15.40 3.55
N VAL A 96 20.33 15.02 4.66
CA VAL A 96 21.17 15.93 5.44
C VAL A 96 22.36 16.42 4.61
N GLY A 97 23.03 15.53 3.89
CA GLY A 97 24.12 15.90 2.98
C GLY A 97 23.70 16.87 1.88
N TYR A 98 22.47 16.74 1.37
CA TYR A 98 21.93 17.64 0.35
C TYR A 98 21.65 19.04 0.90
N VAL A 99 21.03 19.15 2.08
CA VAL A 99 20.76 20.44 2.73
C VAL A 99 22.06 21.17 3.08
N PHE A 100 23.06 20.44 3.57
CA PHE A 100 24.37 21.02 3.92
C PHE A 100 25.31 21.24 2.73
N ARG A 101 24.91 20.89 1.51
CA ARG A 101 25.73 21.06 0.30
C ARG A 101 26.16 22.51 0.10
N GLY A 102 25.27 23.47 0.37
CA GLY A 102 25.55 24.90 0.24
C GLY A 102 26.66 25.38 1.19
N GLU A 103 26.58 24.98 2.46
CA GLU A 103 27.57 25.35 3.48
C GLU A 103 28.92 24.65 3.28
N LEU A 104 28.91 23.39 2.84
CA LEU A 104 30.12 22.64 2.49
C LEU A 104 30.84 23.25 1.29
N LEU A 105 30.11 23.69 0.26
CA LEU A 105 30.71 24.38 -0.89
C LEU A 105 31.32 25.72 -0.48
N ARG A 106 30.69 26.46 0.45
CA ARG A 106 31.25 27.71 1.01
C ARG A 106 32.52 27.46 1.82
N LEU A 107 32.55 26.41 2.64
CA LEU A 107 33.75 26.00 3.39
C LEU A 107 34.88 25.56 2.45
N ALA A 108 34.54 24.82 1.38
CA ALA A 108 35.48 24.41 0.35
C ALA A 108 36.03 25.61 -0.44
N GLN A 109 35.20 26.63 -0.72
CA GLN A 109 35.64 27.83 -1.41
C GLN A 109 36.60 28.67 -0.55
N LYS A 110 36.35 28.77 0.77
CA LYS A 110 37.29 29.38 1.72
C LYS A 110 38.60 28.60 1.84
N SER A 111 38.53 27.27 1.84
CA SER A 111 39.74 26.44 1.94
C SER A 111 40.57 26.50 0.65
N GLN A 112 39.94 26.64 -0.52
CA GLN A 112 40.64 26.83 -1.80
C GLN A 112 41.46 28.12 -1.86
N ALA A 113 41.00 29.22 -1.26
CA ALA A 113 41.78 30.46 -1.18
C ALA A 113 43.08 30.27 -0.37
N LEU A 114 43.00 29.51 0.73
CA LEU A 114 44.16 29.13 1.55
C LEU A 114 45.05 28.09 0.86
N ALA A 115 44.46 27.10 0.19
CA ALA A 115 45.18 26.07 -0.53
C ALA A 115 45.92 26.64 -1.74
N ALA A 116 45.35 27.60 -2.46
CA ALA A 116 46.02 28.29 -3.56
C ALA A 116 47.30 29.01 -3.08
N HIS A 117 47.25 29.64 -1.91
CA HIS A 117 48.43 30.29 -1.31
C HIS A 117 49.52 29.31 -0.86
N VAL A 118 49.14 28.10 -0.44
CA VAL A 118 50.09 27.06 -0.01
C VAL A 118 50.63 26.26 -1.21
N LEU A 119 49.79 25.98 -2.22
CA LEU A 119 50.17 25.28 -3.45
C LEU A 119 51.08 26.12 -4.35
N SER A 120 50.89 27.45 -4.38
CA SER A 120 51.80 28.35 -5.10
C SER A 120 53.22 28.34 -4.53
N ARG A 121 53.39 27.95 -3.25
CA ARG A 121 54.71 27.73 -2.64
C ARG A 121 55.34 26.39 -2.99
N MET A 122 54.56 25.39 -3.42
CA MET A 122 55.03 24.03 -3.66
C MET A 122 55.09 23.63 -5.15
N ASN A 123 54.83 24.55 -6.08
CA ASN A 123 54.94 24.36 -7.53
C ASN A 123 54.17 23.11 -8.06
N LEU A 124 53.01 22.83 -7.47
CA LEU A 124 52.18 21.63 -7.71
C LEU A 124 50.91 21.93 -8.52
N GLU A 125 50.91 23.02 -9.29
CA GLU A 125 49.73 23.50 -10.05
C GLU A 125 49.26 22.50 -11.12
N ALA A 126 50.18 21.70 -11.66
CA ALA A 126 49.88 20.69 -12.67
C ALA A 126 49.08 19.48 -12.13
N LEU A 127 49.15 19.20 -10.83
CA LEU A 127 48.44 18.06 -10.22
C LEU A 127 47.01 18.43 -9.83
N ALA A 128 46.80 19.66 -9.34
CA ALA A 128 45.50 20.15 -8.89
C ALA A 128 44.50 20.30 -10.06
N THR A 129 44.97 20.80 -11.21
CA THR A 129 44.15 21.00 -12.42
C THR A 129 43.63 19.68 -13.02
N ASN A 130 44.37 18.58 -12.85
CA ASN A 130 43.96 17.26 -13.33
C ASN A 130 43.04 16.50 -12.36
N LEU A 131 43.10 16.79 -11.04
CA LEU A 131 42.31 16.05 -10.04
C LEU A 131 40.89 16.60 -9.86
N ALA A 132 40.71 17.91 -9.95
CA ALA A 132 39.42 18.57 -9.71
C ALA A 132 38.25 18.01 -10.57
N PRO A 133 38.36 17.87 -11.91
CA PRO A 133 37.24 17.38 -12.72
C PRO A 133 36.92 15.90 -12.47
N ARG A 134 37.88 15.10 -12.00
CA ARG A 134 37.66 13.67 -11.70
C ARG A 134 36.81 13.47 -10.44
N MET A 135 36.97 14.35 -9.46
CA MET A 135 36.20 14.29 -8.21
C MET A 135 34.74 14.67 -8.42
N ASP A 136 34.46 15.68 -9.26
CA ASP A 136 33.08 16.03 -9.63
C ASP A 136 32.39 14.89 -10.38
N LEU A 137 33.09 14.26 -11.33
CA LEU A 137 32.55 13.12 -12.09
C LEU A 137 32.19 11.95 -11.16
N LEU A 138 33.05 11.62 -10.20
CA LEU A 138 32.79 10.59 -9.19
C LEU A 138 31.58 10.93 -8.33
N TYR A 139 31.43 12.19 -7.92
CA TYR A 139 30.27 12.62 -7.13
C TYR A 139 28.96 12.45 -7.91
N TYR A 140 28.91 12.86 -9.19
CA TYR A 140 27.72 12.67 -10.04
C TYR A 140 27.42 11.19 -10.30
N LEU A 141 28.43 10.35 -10.48
CA LEU A 141 28.26 8.91 -10.64
C LEU A 141 27.65 8.28 -9.37
N VAL A 142 28.21 8.58 -8.20
CA VAL A 142 27.71 8.03 -6.92
C VAL A 142 26.29 8.53 -6.63
N SER A 143 26.02 9.81 -6.88
CA SER A 143 24.68 10.41 -6.76
C SER A 143 23.66 9.74 -7.70
N GLY A 144 24.04 9.51 -8.96
CA GLY A 144 23.17 8.89 -9.96
C GLY A 144 22.82 7.45 -9.60
N VAL A 145 23.81 6.67 -9.17
CA VAL A 145 23.60 5.28 -8.73
C VAL A 145 22.70 5.22 -7.49
N ALA A 146 22.92 6.09 -6.51
CA ALA A 146 22.06 6.17 -5.32
C ALA A 146 20.60 6.48 -5.69
N CYS A 147 20.38 7.41 -6.62
CA CYS A 147 19.04 7.77 -7.09
C CYS A 147 18.35 6.60 -7.82
N LEU A 148 19.08 5.88 -8.69
CA LEU A 148 18.57 4.68 -9.38
C LEU A 148 18.17 3.55 -8.41
N LEU A 149 18.96 3.31 -7.38
CA LEU A 149 18.62 2.31 -6.36
C LEU A 149 17.35 2.71 -5.58
N LEU A 150 17.18 4.01 -5.32
CA LEU A 150 16.01 4.53 -4.62
C LEU A 150 14.74 4.42 -5.50
N THR A 151 14.83 4.67 -6.80
CA THR A 151 13.68 4.48 -7.70
C THR A 151 13.33 3.01 -7.89
N LEU A 152 14.32 2.12 -8.02
CA LEU A 152 14.08 0.68 -8.13
C LEU A 152 13.43 0.10 -6.86
N THR A 153 13.83 0.55 -5.68
CA THR A 153 13.20 0.11 -4.42
C THR A 153 11.76 0.60 -4.31
N ILE A 154 11.45 1.83 -4.71
CA ILE A 154 10.07 2.34 -4.76
C ILE A 154 9.22 1.53 -5.75
N ILE A 155 9.73 1.25 -6.96
CA ILE A 155 9.03 0.45 -7.96
C ILE A 155 8.76 -0.96 -7.43
N TRP A 156 9.77 -1.59 -6.81
CA TRP A 156 9.64 -2.93 -6.25
C TRP A 156 8.57 -2.99 -5.15
N VAL A 157 8.56 -2.01 -4.23
CA VAL A 157 7.52 -1.86 -3.21
C VAL A 157 6.16 -1.65 -3.84
N ALA A 158 6.06 -0.76 -4.84
CA ALA A 158 4.81 -0.50 -5.54
C ALA A 158 4.28 -1.76 -6.24
N THR A 159 5.15 -2.59 -6.83
CA THR A 159 4.74 -3.86 -7.46
C THR A 159 4.34 -4.91 -6.45
N TYR A 160 5.09 -5.08 -5.35
CA TYR A 160 4.82 -6.09 -4.33
C TYR A 160 3.56 -5.77 -3.52
N CYS A 161 3.30 -4.49 -3.23
CA CYS A 161 2.04 -4.06 -2.62
C CYS A 161 0.83 -4.16 -3.58
N ARG A 162 1.07 -4.28 -4.90
CA ARG A 162 0.02 -4.39 -5.93
C ARG A 162 -0.31 -5.82 -6.34
N GLU A 163 0.16 -6.83 -5.61
CA GLU A 163 -0.45 -8.16 -5.63
C GLU A 163 -1.51 -8.24 -4.51
N PRO A 164 -2.71 -7.65 -4.69
CA PRO A 164 -3.80 -7.87 -3.75
C PRO A 164 -4.29 -9.30 -3.93
N LEU A 165 -3.91 -10.21 -3.04
CA LEU A 165 -4.77 -11.27 -2.46
C LEU A 165 -5.72 -12.05 -3.41
N SER A 166 -5.49 -12.07 -4.73
CA SER A 166 -6.41 -12.64 -5.71
C SER A 166 -6.20 -14.14 -5.92
N TYR A 167 -5.42 -14.78 -5.04
CA TYR A 167 -5.07 -16.19 -5.16
C TYR A 167 -5.99 -17.14 -4.36
N THR A 168 -6.91 -16.66 -3.52
CA THR A 168 -7.68 -17.56 -2.63
C THR A 168 -9.17 -17.76 -2.97
N MET A 169 -9.63 -17.46 -4.19
CA MET A 169 -11.03 -17.68 -4.58
C MET A 169 -11.18 -18.31 -5.99
N ARG A 170 -10.41 -19.36 -6.31
CA ARG A 170 -10.66 -20.19 -7.50
C ARG A 170 -10.40 -21.67 -7.23
N HIS A 171 -10.99 -22.21 -6.17
CA HIS A 171 -11.27 -23.64 -6.05
C HIS A 171 -12.49 -23.83 -5.15
N ARG A 172 -13.67 -23.78 -5.76
CA ARG A 172 -14.86 -24.57 -5.41
C ARG A 172 -15.81 -24.53 -6.60
#